data_AF-A0A833HDM9-F1
#
_entry.id   AF-A0A833HDM9-F1
#
_cell.length_a   1.000
_cell.length_b   1.000
_cell.length_c   1.000
_cell.angle_alpha   90.00
_cell.angle_beta   90.00
_cell.angle_gamma   90.00
#
_symmetry.space_group_name_H-M   'P 1'
#
loop_
_entity.id
_entity.type
_entity.pdbx_description
1 polymer ?
#
loop_
_entity_poly.entity_id
_entity_poly.type
_entity_poly.pdbx_seq_one_letter_code
_entity_poly.pdbx_strand_id
1 'polypeptide(L)'
;MSGPDTIRNALRAQGWLPDRKVIVLSDGDPSLGGAVRTAIRWSVTHILDWFHISMRVRHVEQALAGLLGSGLEHKGPLDYAAFNVDRLRHLI
;
A
#
# COMPACT_ATOMS: atom_id res chain seq x y z
N MET A 1 -10.03 -15.55 -8.70
CA MET A 1 -10.08 -14.28 -9.46
C MET A 1 -11.54 -13.93 -9.70
N SER A 2 -12.07 -12.88 -9.07
CA SER A 2 -13.38 -12.34 -9.49
C SER A 2 -13.22 -11.73 -10.88
N GLY A 3 -14.10 -12.09 -11.81
CA GLY A 3 -14.01 -11.63 -13.19
C GLY A 3 -14.20 -10.12 -13.32
N PRO A 4 -13.77 -9.50 -14.45
CA PRO A 4 -13.98 -8.08 -14.72
C PRO A 4 -15.44 -7.63 -14.57
N ASP A 5 -16.38 -8.50 -14.92
CA ASP A 5 -17.82 -8.23 -14.80
C ASP A 5 -18.29 -8.19 -13.34
N THR A 6 -17.71 -9.01 -12.46
CA THR A 6 -18.01 -8.97 -11.02
C THR A 6 -17.59 -7.63 -10.42
N ILE A 7 -16.38 -7.15 -10.73
CA ILE A 7 -15.88 -5.86 -10.24
C ILE A 7 -16.73 -4.71 -10.79
N ARG A 8 -17.04 -4.74 -12.09
CA ARG A 8 -17.91 -3.75 -12.73
C ARG A 8 -19.30 -3.71 -12.09
N ASN A 9 -19.91 -4.86 -11.82
CA ASN A 9 -21.22 -4.95 -11.20
C ASN A 9 -21.20 -4.46 -9.75
N ALA A 10 -20.15 -4.80 -9.00
CA ALA A 10 -19.97 -4.29 -7.64
C ALA A 10 -19.84 -2.76 -7.63
N LEU A 11 -19.03 -2.18 -8.52
CA LEU A 11 -18.92 -0.73 -8.67
C LEU A 11 -20.27 -0.08 -9.00
N ARG A 12 -21.02 -0.63 -9.97
CA ARG A 12 -22.36 -0.13 -10.31
C ARG A 12 -23.34 -0.22 -9.15
N ALA A 13 -23.30 -1.30 -8.37
CA ALA A 13 -24.12 -1.46 -7.18
C ALA A 13 -23.79 -0.42 -6.10
N GLN A 14 -22.56 0.09 -6.07
CA GLN A 14 -22.13 1.21 -5.22
C GLN A 14 -22.36 2.59 -5.88
N GLY A 15 -23.11 2.67 -6.98
CA GLY A 15 -23.47 3.93 -7.64
C GLY A 15 -22.42 4.49 -8.60
N TRP A 16 -21.38 3.73 -8.96
CA TRP A 16 -20.46 4.13 -10.01
C TRP A 16 -21.17 4.17 -11.37
N LEU A 17 -21.02 5.30 -12.06
CA LEU A 17 -21.51 5.50 -13.42
C LEU A 17 -20.38 5.29 -14.44
N PRO A 18 -20.68 4.76 -15.65
CA PRO A 18 -19.75 4.78 -16.76
C PRO A 18 -19.14 6.18 -16.95
N ASP A 19 -17.86 6.24 -17.31
CA ASP A 19 -17.07 7.45 -17.54
C ASP A 19 -16.67 8.26 -16.29
N ARG A 20 -17.06 7.81 -15.09
CA ARG A 20 -16.53 8.38 -13.84
C ARG A 20 -15.16 7.82 -13.52
N LYS A 21 -14.21 8.72 -13.21
CA LYS A 21 -12.88 8.38 -12.73
C LYS A 21 -12.97 7.50 -11.48
N VAL A 22 -12.19 6.44 -11.45
CA VAL A 22 -12.04 5.58 -10.27
C VAL A 22 -10.66 5.78 -9.67
N ILE A 23 -10.63 5.96 -8.36
CA ILE A 23 -9.41 5.95 -7.55
C ILE A 23 -9.38 4.61 -6.82
N VAL A 24 -8.27 3.90 -6.94
CA VAL A 24 -8.03 2.67 -6.19
C VAL A 24 -7.06 3.00 -5.07
N LEU A 25 -7.51 2.77 -3.82
CA LEU A 25 -6.67 2.80 -2.63
C LEU A 25 -6.25 1.37 -2.33
N SER A 26 -4.96 1.07 -2.36
CA SER A 26 -4.47 -0.27 -2.02
C SER A 26 -3.08 -0.27 -1.41
N ASP A 27 -2.62 -1.44 -0.99
CA ASP A 27 -1.28 -1.70 -0.47
C ASP A 27 -0.13 -1.50 -1.47
N GLY A 28 -0.41 -1.14 -2.72
CA GLY A 28 0.61 -1.03 -3.77
C GLY A 28 0.71 -2.24 -4.69
N ASP A 29 -0.06 -3.31 -4.43
CA ASP A 29 -0.14 -4.44 -5.36
C ASP A 29 -0.80 -4.02 -6.69
N PRO A 30 -0.15 -4.28 -7.84
CA PRO A 30 -0.65 -3.83 -9.13
C PRO A 30 -1.88 -4.61 -9.63
N SER A 31 -2.19 -5.78 -9.03
CA SER A 31 -3.25 -6.66 -9.53
C SER A 31 -4.63 -6.02 -9.36
N LEU A 32 -4.89 -5.33 -8.23
CA LEU A 32 -6.18 -4.69 -7.98
C LEU A 32 -6.42 -3.53 -8.95
N GLY A 33 -5.44 -2.63 -9.12
CA GLY A 33 -5.53 -1.53 -10.07
C GLY A 33 -5.71 -2.03 -11.51
N GLY A 34 -5.01 -3.11 -11.88
CA GLY A 34 -5.18 -3.79 -13.15
C GLY A 34 -6.57 -4.36 -13.36
N ALA A 35 -7.11 -5.06 -12.35
CA ALA A 35 -8.43 -5.67 -12.40
C ALA A 35 -9.54 -4.61 -12.52
N VAL A 36 -9.45 -3.52 -11.75
CA VAL A 36 -10.39 -2.40 -11.83
C VAL A 36 -10.30 -1.71 -13.19
N ARG A 37 -9.10 -1.45 -13.70
CA ARG A 37 -8.90 -0.86 -15.04
C ARG A 37 -9.55 -1.71 -16.13
N THR A 38 -9.36 -3.03 -16.09
CA THR A 38 -10.02 -3.97 -17.01
C THR A 38 -11.54 -3.94 -16.86
N ALA A 39 -12.03 -3.90 -15.62
CA ALA A 39 -13.46 -3.85 -15.33
C ALA A 39 -14.11 -2.57 -15.83
N ILE A 40 -13.48 -1.40 -15.70
CA ILE A 40 -14.08 -0.11 -16.10
C ILE A 40 -13.73 0.30 -17.53
N ARG A 41 -12.72 -0.32 -18.16
CA ARG A 41 -12.19 0.02 -19.50
C ARG A 41 -11.78 1.50 -19.62
N TRP A 42 -11.25 2.05 -18.54
CA TRP A 42 -10.84 3.45 -18.41
C TRP A 42 -9.59 3.57 -17.54
N SER A 43 -8.99 4.75 -17.51
CA SER A 43 -7.86 5.04 -16.63
C SER A 43 -8.28 4.98 -15.16
N VAL A 44 -7.39 4.42 -14.34
CA VAL A 44 -7.53 4.34 -12.88
C VAL A 44 -6.38 5.12 -12.28
N THR A 45 -6.65 5.94 -11.27
CA THR A 45 -5.60 6.50 -10.43
C THR A 45 -5.39 5.58 -9.25
N HIS A 46 -4.19 5.04 -9.12
CA HIS A 46 -3.81 4.21 -7.98
C HIS A 46 -3.12 5.09 -6.94
N ILE A 47 -3.58 5.01 -5.70
CA ILE A 47 -3.02 5.71 -4.54
C ILE A 47 -2.72 4.65 -3.49
N LEU A 48 -1.55 4.77 -2.86
CA LEU A 48 -1.19 3.91 -1.75
C LEU A 48 -2.03 4.27 -0.52
N ASP A 49 -2.62 3.25 0.09
CA ASP A 49 -3.44 3.42 1.27
C ASP A 49 -2.59 3.62 2.53
N TRP A 50 -2.96 4.62 3.34
CA TRP A 50 -2.18 5.05 4.51
C TRP A 50 -2.10 3.96 5.59
N PHE A 51 -3.15 3.15 5.75
CA PHE A 51 -3.17 2.05 6.71
C PHE A 51 -2.17 0.98 6.28
N HIS A 52 -2.12 0.63 4.99
CA HIS A 52 -1.15 -0.33 4.47
C HIS A 52 0.29 0.19 4.54
N ILE A 53 0.52 1.49 4.27
CA ILE A 53 1.83 2.11 4.46
C ILE A 53 2.25 2.00 5.94
N SER A 54 1.35 2.33 6.87
CA SER A 54 1.61 2.25 8.32
C SER A 54 1.97 0.82 8.76
N MET A 55 1.26 -0.18 8.24
CA MET A 55 1.56 -1.59 8.50
C MET A 55 2.96 -1.99 8.00
N ARG A 56 3.38 -1.50 6.83
CA ARG A 56 4.73 -1.75 6.30
C ARG A 56 5.80 -1.09 7.15
N VAL A 57 5.60 0.17 7.56
CA VAL A 57 6.53 0.89 8.45
C VAL A 57 6.67 0.15 9.78
N ARG A 58 5.57 -0.33 10.37
CA ARG A 58 5.59 -1.11 11.61
C ARG A 58 6.43 -2.38 11.52
N HIS A 59 6.35 -3.12 10.41
CA HIS A 59 7.21 -4.29 10.20
C HIS A 59 8.70 -3.92 10.16
N VAL A 60 9.07 -2.81 9.50
CA VAL A 60 10.45 -2.34 9.46
C VAL A 60 10.94 -1.96 10.86
N GLU A 61 10.11 -1.26 11.65
CA GLU A 61 10.43 -0.93 13.05
C GLU A 61 10.73 -2.18 13.89
N GLN A 62 9.89 -3.21 13.78
CA GLN A 62 10.06 -4.45 14.53
C GLN A 62 11.33 -5.19 14.12
N ALA A 63 11.63 -5.23 12.82
CA ALA A 63 12.87 -5.82 12.31
C ALA A 63 14.11 -5.07 12.81
N LEU A 64 14.09 -3.73 12.76
CA LEU A 64 15.18 -2.89 13.27
C LEU A 64 15.37 -3.06 14.77
N ALA A 65 14.30 -3.08 15.55
CA ALA A 65 14.37 -3.30 17.00
C ALA A 65 15.03 -4.64 17.33
N GLY A 66 14.68 -5.72 16.59
CA GLY A 66 15.32 -7.02 16.75
C GLY A 66 16.80 -7.01 16.40
N LEU A 67 17.18 -6.37 15.29
CA LEU A 67 18.58 -6.27 14.86
C LEU A 67 19.43 -5.41 15.82
N LEU A 68 18.89 -4.29 16.31
CA LEU A 68 19.55 -3.45 17.30
C LEU A 68 19.69 -4.14 18.66
N GLY A 69 18.73 -4.99 19.03
CA GLY A 69 18.82 -5.84 20.23
C GLY A 69 19.76 -7.03 20.10
N SER A 70 20.25 -7.33 18.90
CA SER A 70 21.14 -8.47 18.64
C SER A 70 22.61 -8.19 18.98
N GLY A 71 23.43 -9.24 18.99
CA GLY A 71 24.88 -9.17 19.25
C GLY A 71 25.73 -8.69 18.07
N LEU A 72 25.17 -8.02 17.07
CA LEU A 72 25.93 -7.48 15.94
C LEU A 72 26.99 -6.48 16.41
N GLU A 73 28.23 -6.66 15.95
CA GLU A 73 29.37 -5.81 16.31
C GLU A 73 29.26 -4.39 15.72
N HIS A 74 28.66 -4.26 14.53
CA HIS A 74 28.55 -3.00 13.80
C HIS A 74 27.08 -2.58 13.63
N LYS A 75 26.63 -1.62 14.43
CA LYS A 75 25.23 -1.14 14.44
C LYS A 75 25.01 0.22 13.78
N GLY A 76 26.06 0.95 13.42
CA GLY A 76 25.96 2.30 12.85
C GLY A 76 24.97 2.46 11.68
N PRO A 77 24.96 1.55 10.68
CA PRO A 77 23.94 1.60 9.61
C PRO A 77 22.50 1.37 10.10
N LEU A 78 22.32 0.55 11.15
CA LEU A 78 21.01 0.28 11.75
C LEU A 78 20.52 1.49 12.55
N ASP A 79 21.40 2.23 13.22
CA ASP A 79 21.04 3.46 13.93
C ASP A 79 20.56 4.54 12.93
N TYR A 80 21.25 4.67 11.79
CA TYR A 80 20.81 5.56 10.71
C TYR A 80 19.47 5.12 10.11
N ALA A 81 19.26 3.81 9.92
CA ALA A 81 17.98 3.29 9.45
C ALA A 81 16.85 3.55 10.47
N ALA A 82 17.11 3.37 11.77
CA ALA A 82 16.17 3.65 12.84
C ALA A 82 15.76 5.12 12.88
N PHE A 83 16.71 6.04 12.73
CA PHE A 83 16.42 7.48 12.62
C PHE A 83 15.49 7.81 11.44
N ASN A 84 15.73 7.22 10.27
CA ASN A 84 14.88 7.46 9.10
C ASN A 84 13.49 6.86 9.25
N VAL A 85 13.36 5.68 9.85
CA VAL A 85 12.08 5.04 10.11
C VAL A 85 11.27 5.80 11.14
N ASP A 86 11.93 6.32 12.19
CA ASP A 86 11.30 7.20 13.18
C ASP A 86 10.73 8.47 12.53
N ARG A 87 11.53 9.12 11.68
CA ARG A 87 11.08 10.28 10.91
C ARG A 87 9.92 9.94 9.98
N LEU A 88 9.94 8.79 9.31
CA LEU A 88 8.87 8.36 8.40
C LEU A 88 7.54 8.22 9.13
N ARG A 89 7.53 7.74 10.39
CA ARG A 89 6.33 7.64 11.22
C ARG A 89 5.63 8.98 11.43
N HIS A 90 6.38 10.07 11.45
CA HIS A 90 5.84 11.42 11.64
C HIS A 90 5.35 12.08 10.34
N LEU A 91 5.53 11.42 9.20
CA LEU A 91 5.12 11.92 7.88
C LEU A 91 3.91 11.18 7.31
N ILE A 92 3.46 10.10 7.96
CA ILE A 92 2.30 9.28 7.61
C ILE A 92 1.16 9.52 8.61
#